data_AF-A0A5C5YTZ2-F1
#
_entry.id   AF-A0A5C5YTZ2-F1
#
_cell.length_a   1.000
_cell.length_b   1.000
_cell.length_c   1.000
_cell.angle_alpha   90.00
_cell.angle_beta   90.00
_cell.angle_gamma   90.00
#
_symmetry.space_group_name_H-M   'P 1'
#
loop_
_entity.id
_entity.type
_entity.pdbx_description
1 polymer ?
#
loop_
_entity_poly.entity_id
_entity_poly.type
_entity_poly.pdbx_seq_one_letter_code
_entity_poly.pdbx_strand_id
1 'polypeptide(L)'
;MMPLAEPPRRRTVNDVRPLPVAWGWSLAALALLLAPQACAATNCPGEGCVRVRPQDQVVLISSRPIGCSTDHARIEAGLHAEQLADLDADGRREWKTTPWRSVVAAADATMPTIVFTHGNKISWGETRARGLYVYGRLVRSACDDRPIRFLIWSWCADEIKGPLRDFREKAARTGPVGKQLGYVLSTLPAESRFGLLGYSYGARVSSGALQELGSGELSGPPRSARAFYLAAAFDADWLGRGRRHGDAMDATDKLIMTINNRDPAMKYFELLGRNYDPQAMGYAGPTCLDRERAQRVRLINVTSSVGRSHDLCDYVSAPGVMRKAWSLLTYADQDAAEVEVADSGANEQRQRTAIAASGGRYSRFAGGGR
;
A
#
# COMPACT_ATOMS: atom_id res chain seq x y z
N MET A 1 -61.78 33.15 -2.33
CA MET A 1 -60.83 34.19 -2.79
C MET A 1 -59.62 34.15 -1.88
N MET A 2 -58.52 33.55 -2.35
CA MET A 2 -57.25 33.46 -1.62
C MET A 2 -56.43 34.74 -1.85
N PRO A 3 -55.65 35.22 -0.86
CA PRO A 3 -54.80 36.38 -1.03
C PRO A 3 -53.56 36.02 -1.87
N LEU A 4 -53.24 36.90 -2.82
CA LEU A 4 -52.06 36.83 -3.68
C LEU A 4 -50.80 37.00 -2.83
N ALA A 5 -49.86 36.06 -2.97
CA ALA A 5 -48.56 36.09 -2.32
C ALA A 5 -47.67 37.18 -2.92
N GLU A 6 -47.05 38.00 -2.06
CA GLU A 6 -46.05 39.00 -2.46
C GLU A 6 -44.77 38.35 -3.01
N PRO A 7 -44.11 38.96 -4.02
CA PRO A 7 -42.85 38.46 -4.54
C PRO A 7 -41.67 38.76 -3.57
N PRO A 8 -40.63 37.91 -3.54
CA PRO A 8 -39.51 38.06 -2.63
C PRO A 8 -38.67 39.30 -2.94
N ARG A 9 -38.37 40.09 -1.90
CA ARG A 9 -37.48 41.26 -1.96
C ARG A 9 -36.08 40.85 -2.42
N ARG A 10 -35.57 41.49 -3.47
CA ARG A 10 -34.17 41.41 -3.91
C ARG A 10 -33.25 41.88 -2.78
N ARG A 11 -32.35 41.01 -2.32
CA ARG A 11 -31.24 41.38 -1.44
C ARG A 11 -30.25 42.25 -2.21
N THR A 12 -29.94 43.42 -1.67
CA THR A 12 -28.89 44.32 -2.15
C THR A 12 -27.52 43.83 -1.69
N VAL A 13 -26.49 44.13 -2.49
CA VAL A 13 -25.13 43.55 -2.45
C VAL A 13 -24.25 44.04 -1.27
N ASN A 14 -24.80 44.74 -0.27
CA ASN A 14 -23.99 45.46 0.73
C ASN A 14 -24.03 44.92 2.17
N ASP A 15 -24.55 43.71 2.42
CA ASP A 15 -24.47 43.07 3.74
C ASP A 15 -23.37 42.00 3.78
N VAL A 16 -22.10 42.43 3.66
CA VAL A 16 -20.94 41.60 4.04
C VAL A 16 -20.57 41.96 5.47
N ARG A 17 -21.05 41.16 6.43
CA ARG A 17 -20.49 41.19 7.79
C ARG A 17 -19.04 40.73 7.72
N PRO A 18 -18.08 41.41 8.38
CA PRO A 18 -16.70 40.94 8.42
C PRO A 18 -16.67 39.60 9.16
N LEU A 19 -16.16 38.56 8.49
CA LEU A 19 -15.82 37.29 9.13
C LEU A 19 -14.78 37.57 10.22
N PRO A 20 -14.89 36.94 11.41
CA PRO A 20 -13.86 37.07 12.43
C PRO A 20 -12.55 36.52 11.88
N VAL A 21 -11.51 37.35 11.94
CA VAL A 21 -10.14 37.09 11.51
C VAL A 21 -9.57 35.95 12.38
N ALA A 22 -9.82 34.70 11.98
CA ALA A 22 -9.24 33.50 12.57
C ALA A 22 -7.81 33.21 12.03
N TRP A 23 -7.02 34.24 11.76
CA TRP A 23 -5.69 34.10 11.15
C TRP A 23 -4.60 33.65 12.15
N GLY A 24 -4.88 33.70 13.46
CA GLY A 24 -3.91 33.30 14.50
C GLY A 24 -3.68 31.80 14.61
N TRP A 25 -4.69 30.97 14.30
CA TRP A 25 -4.58 29.51 14.43
C TRP A 25 -3.91 28.85 13.23
N SER A 26 -4.06 29.45 12.04
CA SER A 26 -3.44 28.95 10.81
C SER A 26 -1.92 29.04 10.83
N LEU A 27 -1.33 30.08 11.46
CA LEU A 27 0.13 30.21 11.58
C LEU A 27 0.75 29.24 12.59
N ALA A 28 0.05 28.89 13.67
CA ALA A 28 0.53 27.92 14.66
C ALA A 28 0.42 26.46 14.15
N ALA A 29 -0.64 26.13 13.43
CA ALA A 29 -0.77 24.83 12.73
C ALA A 29 0.27 24.71 11.60
N LEU A 30 0.50 25.81 10.86
CA LEU A 30 1.60 25.89 9.89
C LEU A 30 2.94 25.77 10.61
N ALA A 31 3.18 26.41 11.76
CA ALA A 31 4.41 26.27 12.56
C ALA A 31 4.63 24.86 13.14
N LEU A 32 3.60 24.03 13.32
CA LEU A 32 3.74 22.61 13.68
C LEU A 32 4.03 21.71 12.46
N LEU A 33 3.67 22.16 11.26
CA LEU A 33 4.05 21.57 9.97
C LEU A 33 5.39 22.12 9.42
N LEU A 34 5.80 23.30 9.88
CA LEU A 34 6.97 24.09 9.49
C LEU A 34 8.07 24.11 10.54
N ALA A 35 7.78 23.68 11.77
CA ALA A 35 8.85 23.30 12.67
C ALA A 35 9.72 22.38 11.83
N PRO A 36 11.03 22.57 11.80
CA PRO A 36 11.86 21.43 11.55
C PRO A 36 11.42 20.44 12.65
N GLN A 37 10.47 19.55 12.32
CA GLN A 37 10.88 18.16 12.37
C GLN A 37 12.21 18.23 11.65
N ALA A 38 13.28 18.26 12.43
CA ALA A 38 14.47 17.61 12.00
C ALA A 38 13.94 16.24 11.57
N CYS A 39 13.50 16.14 10.31
CA CYS A 39 13.72 15.02 9.44
C CYS A 39 15.23 14.94 9.39
N ALA A 40 15.81 14.57 10.54
CA ALA A 40 17.05 13.92 10.61
C ALA A 40 16.77 12.72 9.72
N ALA A 41 17.23 12.82 8.48
CA ALA A 41 17.33 11.72 7.55
C ALA A 41 18.25 10.60 8.09
N THR A 42 18.45 10.52 9.42
CA THR A 42 19.54 9.85 10.10
C THR A 42 19.08 8.70 11.01
N ASN A 43 17.78 8.44 11.20
CA ASN A 43 17.35 7.38 12.13
C ASN A 43 17.02 6.04 11.48
N CYS A 44 16.87 5.98 10.14
CA CYS A 44 16.89 4.70 9.46
C CYS A 44 18.36 4.37 9.16
N PRO A 45 18.94 3.30 9.75
CA PRO A 45 20.32 2.92 9.44
C PRO A 45 20.50 2.80 7.92
N GLY A 46 21.60 3.35 7.42
CA GLY A 46 21.91 3.37 5.99
C GLY A 46 22.05 1.96 5.38
N GLU A 47 22.23 1.92 4.06
CA GLU A 47 22.30 0.68 3.25
C GLU A 47 23.22 -0.40 3.84
N GLY A 48 24.33 0.01 4.47
CA GLY A 48 25.36 -0.87 5.01
C GLY A 48 24.94 -1.78 6.17
N CYS A 49 23.75 -1.58 6.77
CA CYS A 49 23.30 -2.40 7.90
C CYS A 49 22.34 -3.54 7.53
N VAL A 50 21.86 -3.63 6.28
CA VAL A 50 20.85 -4.62 5.90
C VAL A 50 21.46 -5.75 5.08
N ARG A 51 21.53 -6.95 5.69
CA ARG A 51 21.90 -8.17 4.99
C ARG A 51 20.70 -8.75 4.25
N VAL A 52 20.72 -8.68 2.92
CA VAL A 52 19.72 -9.35 2.06
C VAL A 52 19.93 -10.86 2.10
N ARG A 53 18.85 -11.60 2.33
CA ARG A 53 18.87 -13.08 2.40
C ARG A 53 19.25 -13.64 1.02
N PRO A 54 20.07 -14.71 0.93
CA PRO A 54 20.53 -15.23 -0.37
C PRO A 54 19.41 -15.67 -1.31
N GLN A 55 18.27 -16.12 -0.77
CA GLN A 55 17.11 -16.55 -1.54
C GLN A 55 16.18 -15.42 -1.99
N ASP A 56 16.38 -14.19 -1.50
CA ASP A 56 15.52 -13.06 -1.84
C ASP A 56 16.09 -12.26 -3.01
N GLN A 57 15.19 -11.68 -3.79
CA GLN A 57 15.53 -10.71 -4.83
C GLN A 57 15.16 -9.31 -4.36
N VAL A 58 16.07 -8.35 -4.52
CA VAL A 58 15.77 -6.92 -4.30
C VAL A 58 15.99 -6.16 -5.59
N VAL A 59 14.96 -5.46 -6.04
CA VAL A 59 14.96 -4.69 -7.29
C VAL A 59 14.45 -3.28 -7.03
N LEU A 60 14.92 -2.32 -7.82
CA LEU A 60 14.46 -0.94 -7.82
C LEU A 60 13.95 -0.62 -9.23
N ILE A 61 12.75 -0.05 -9.32
CA ILE A 61 12.24 0.54 -10.56
C ILE A 61 11.93 2.01 -10.28
N SER A 62 12.44 2.89 -11.15
CA SER A 62 12.37 4.34 -11.01
C SER A 62 11.64 4.98 -12.18
N SER A 63 10.57 5.71 -11.87
CA SER A 63 9.88 6.59 -12.82
C SER A 63 10.40 8.03 -12.80
N ARG A 64 11.42 8.33 -11.97
CA ARG A 64 12.01 9.67 -11.91
C ARG A 64 12.48 10.21 -13.26
N PRO A 65 13.12 9.42 -14.16
CA PRO A 65 13.57 9.93 -15.47
C PRO A 65 12.42 10.41 -16.38
N ILE A 66 11.22 9.87 -16.20
CA ILE A 66 10.02 10.22 -16.99
C ILE A 66 9.09 11.20 -16.28
N GLY A 67 9.42 11.60 -15.05
CA GLY A 67 8.62 12.51 -14.23
C GLY A 67 7.20 11.99 -14.02
N CYS A 68 6.20 12.81 -14.37
CA CYS A 68 4.77 12.47 -14.24
C CYS A 68 4.12 12.16 -15.59
N SER A 69 4.89 11.73 -16.59
CA SER A 69 4.29 11.33 -17.87
C SER A 69 3.49 10.04 -17.71
N THR A 70 2.27 10.04 -18.25
CA THR A 70 1.40 8.85 -18.32
C THR A 70 1.31 8.29 -19.75
N ASP A 71 2.16 8.78 -20.66
CA ASP A 71 2.25 8.25 -22.02
C ASP A 71 2.94 6.89 -21.99
N HIS A 72 2.29 5.87 -22.56
CA HIS A 72 2.79 4.49 -22.52
C HIS A 72 4.13 4.35 -23.24
N ALA A 73 4.34 5.04 -24.36
CA ALA A 73 5.61 4.97 -25.09
C ALA A 73 6.76 5.56 -24.26
N ARG A 74 6.52 6.67 -23.57
CA ARG A 74 7.50 7.27 -22.66
C ARG A 74 7.74 6.42 -21.40
N ILE A 75 6.71 5.79 -20.85
CA ILE A 75 6.87 4.84 -19.74
C ILE A 75 7.75 3.67 -20.20
N GLU A 76 7.43 3.08 -21.35
CA GLU A 76 8.14 1.94 -21.91
C GLU A 76 9.63 2.20 -22.07
N ALA A 77 9.98 3.34 -22.68
CA ALA A 77 11.36 3.69 -23.02
C ALA A 77 12.14 4.29 -21.86
N GLY A 78 11.47 4.87 -20.86
CA GLY A 78 12.12 5.77 -19.90
C GLY A 78 12.17 5.28 -18.45
N LEU A 79 11.54 4.16 -18.10
CA LEU A 79 11.71 3.56 -16.78
C LEU A 79 13.15 3.05 -16.61
N HIS A 80 13.74 3.38 -15.47
CA HIS A 80 15.06 2.90 -15.08
C HIS A 80 14.90 1.79 -14.05
N ALA A 81 15.67 0.70 -14.17
CA ALA A 81 15.65 -0.35 -13.17
C ALA A 81 17.05 -0.86 -12.82
N GLU A 82 17.17 -1.31 -11.58
CA GLU A 82 18.39 -1.86 -11.01
C GLU A 82 18.04 -3.08 -10.18
N GLN A 83 18.90 -4.09 -10.22
CA GLN A 83 18.80 -5.27 -9.38
C GLN A 83 20.00 -5.34 -8.47
N LEU A 84 19.76 -5.57 -7.18
CA LEU A 84 20.85 -5.78 -6.24
C LEU A 84 21.45 -7.17 -6.50
N ALA A 85 22.70 -7.21 -6.91
CA ALA A 85 23.41 -8.45 -7.19
C ALA A 85 23.70 -9.24 -5.90
N ASP A 86 24.03 -10.51 -6.10
CA ASP A 86 24.64 -11.33 -5.06
C ASP A 86 25.99 -10.77 -4.61
N LEU A 87 26.46 -11.28 -3.46
CA LEU A 87 27.76 -10.91 -2.92
C LEU A 87 28.84 -11.27 -3.93
N ASP A 88 29.71 -10.31 -4.24
CA ASP A 88 30.94 -10.56 -4.97
C ASP A 88 31.95 -11.35 -4.11
N ALA A 89 33.11 -11.67 -4.69
CA ALA A 89 34.17 -12.39 -4.01
C ALA A 89 34.68 -11.67 -2.74
N ASP A 90 34.51 -10.35 -2.65
CA ASP A 90 34.89 -9.51 -1.51
C ASP A 90 33.74 -9.32 -0.50
N GLY A 91 32.60 -10.00 -0.71
CA GLY A 91 31.43 -9.90 0.16
C GLY A 91 30.67 -8.59 0.03
N ARG A 92 30.80 -7.88 -1.10
CA ARG A 92 30.06 -6.64 -1.38
C ARG A 92 28.89 -6.92 -2.31
N ARG A 93 27.80 -6.17 -2.15
CA ARG A 93 26.67 -6.18 -3.10
C ARG A 93 26.72 -4.92 -3.94
N GLU A 94 26.43 -5.07 -5.23
CA GLU A 94 26.38 -3.97 -6.18
C GLU A 94 24.99 -3.89 -6.82
N TRP A 95 24.52 -2.67 -7.06
CA TRP A 95 23.33 -2.44 -7.88
C TRP A 95 23.70 -2.53 -9.36
N LYS A 96 23.10 -3.48 -10.08
CA LYS A 96 23.31 -3.64 -11.52
C LYS A 96 22.13 -3.10 -12.29
N THR A 97 22.39 -2.13 -13.17
CA THR A 97 21.37 -1.62 -14.10
C THR A 97 20.87 -2.76 -14.97
N THR A 98 19.55 -2.88 -15.05
CA THR A 98 18.87 -3.94 -15.80
C THR A 98 17.69 -3.32 -16.54
N PRO A 99 17.38 -3.71 -17.79
CA PRO A 99 16.16 -3.25 -18.45
C PRO A 99 14.94 -3.58 -17.60
N TRP A 100 14.06 -2.61 -17.35
CA TRP A 100 12.93 -2.79 -16.44
C TRP A 100 11.98 -3.91 -16.88
N ARG A 101 11.84 -4.11 -18.20
CA ARG A 101 11.08 -5.23 -18.78
C ARG A 101 11.67 -6.59 -18.39
N SER A 102 12.99 -6.72 -18.43
CA SER A 102 13.67 -7.95 -17.98
C SER A 102 13.48 -8.17 -16.48
N VAL A 103 13.50 -7.09 -15.69
CA VAL A 103 13.20 -7.15 -14.26
C VAL A 103 11.78 -7.72 -14.07
N VAL A 104 10.76 -7.11 -14.64
CA VAL A 104 9.35 -7.55 -14.46
C VAL A 104 9.10 -8.96 -15.01
N ALA A 105 9.65 -9.30 -16.17
CA ALA A 105 9.49 -10.63 -16.79
C ALA A 105 10.16 -11.76 -15.98
N ALA A 106 11.19 -11.45 -15.19
CA ALA A 106 11.86 -12.40 -14.32
C ALA A 106 11.09 -12.67 -12.99
N ALA A 107 9.86 -12.16 -12.84
CA ALA A 107 9.04 -12.47 -11.67
C ALA A 107 8.63 -13.95 -11.71
N ASP A 108 8.85 -14.64 -10.59
CA ASP A 108 8.53 -16.05 -10.40
C ASP A 108 7.19 -16.17 -9.66
N ALA A 109 6.27 -16.97 -10.19
CA ALA A 109 4.96 -17.21 -9.57
C ALA A 109 5.06 -17.86 -8.17
N THR A 110 6.15 -18.59 -7.90
CA THR A 110 6.42 -19.22 -6.60
C THR A 110 6.96 -18.25 -5.55
N MET A 111 7.35 -17.04 -5.97
CA MET A 111 7.97 -16.02 -5.10
C MET A 111 7.11 -14.75 -5.07
N PRO A 112 6.39 -14.49 -3.97
CA PRO A 112 5.57 -13.28 -3.84
C PRO A 112 6.38 -12.00 -4.09
N THR A 113 5.87 -11.14 -4.97
CA THR A 113 6.46 -9.82 -5.22
C THR A 113 5.87 -8.78 -4.29
N ILE A 114 6.68 -8.21 -3.41
CA ILE A 114 6.30 -7.13 -2.51
C ILE A 114 6.82 -5.81 -3.07
N VAL A 115 5.91 -4.92 -3.43
CA VAL A 115 6.22 -3.60 -3.97
C VAL A 115 6.15 -2.58 -2.86
N PHE A 116 7.30 -2.06 -2.44
CA PHE A 116 7.37 -0.95 -1.50
C PHE A 116 7.36 0.40 -2.23
N THR A 117 6.39 1.24 -1.89
CA THR A 117 6.33 2.61 -2.38
C THR A 117 6.56 3.60 -1.24
N HIS A 118 7.62 4.39 -1.36
CA HIS A 118 8.01 5.39 -0.36
C HIS A 118 7.10 6.63 -0.38
N GLY A 119 7.17 7.42 0.71
CA GLY A 119 6.44 8.67 0.89
C GLY A 119 7.09 9.89 0.24
N ASN A 120 6.78 11.06 0.78
CA ASN A 120 7.30 12.35 0.31
C ASN A 120 8.75 12.60 0.76
N LYS A 121 9.45 13.55 0.11
CA LYS A 121 10.79 14.05 0.45
C LYS A 121 11.87 12.98 0.45
N ILE A 122 11.79 12.05 -0.49
CA ILE A 122 12.81 11.02 -0.69
C ILE A 122 13.57 11.35 -1.96
N SER A 123 14.87 11.59 -1.84
CA SER A 123 15.75 11.80 -2.99
C SER A 123 16.04 10.49 -3.74
N TRP A 124 16.65 10.61 -4.92
CA TRP A 124 17.17 9.45 -5.64
C TRP A 124 18.08 8.59 -4.76
N GLY A 125 19.10 9.20 -4.15
CA GLY A 125 20.10 8.50 -3.33
C GLY A 125 19.53 7.83 -2.08
N GLU A 126 18.48 8.39 -1.49
CA GLU A 126 17.86 7.83 -0.29
C GLU A 126 16.90 6.67 -0.58
N THR A 127 16.45 6.53 -1.83
CA THR A 127 15.40 5.54 -2.16
C THR A 127 15.87 4.12 -1.87
N ARG A 128 17.12 3.79 -2.24
CA ARG A 128 17.73 2.48 -2.00
C ARG A 128 17.87 2.20 -0.50
N ALA A 129 18.51 3.09 0.24
CA ALA A 129 18.64 3.03 1.69
C ALA A 129 17.30 2.81 2.42
N ARG A 130 16.28 3.61 2.08
CA ARG A 130 14.96 3.51 2.71
C ARG A 130 14.25 2.20 2.34
N GLY A 131 14.32 1.79 1.08
CA GLY A 131 13.75 0.53 0.64
C GLY A 131 14.40 -0.69 1.29
N LEU A 132 15.74 -0.72 1.35
CA LEU A 132 16.49 -1.77 2.03
C LEU A 132 16.20 -1.80 3.53
N TYR A 133 16.07 -0.64 4.18
CA TYR A 133 15.68 -0.60 5.58
C TYR A 133 14.31 -1.27 5.79
N VAL A 134 13.29 -0.94 4.99
CA VAL A 134 11.96 -1.54 5.08
C VAL A 134 12.01 -3.05 4.81
N TYR A 135 12.73 -3.47 3.76
CA TYR A 135 12.98 -4.88 3.49
C TYR A 135 13.58 -5.59 4.72
N GLY A 136 14.62 -5.02 5.31
CA GLY A 136 15.28 -5.57 6.50
C GLY A 136 14.32 -5.71 7.68
N ARG A 137 13.43 -4.74 7.90
CA ARG A 137 12.38 -4.81 8.93
C ARG A 137 11.34 -5.88 8.66
N LEU A 138 10.98 -6.03 7.39
CA LEU A 138 10.02 -7.03 6.93
C LEU A 138 10.55 -8.44 7.16
N VAL A 139 11.75 -8.76 6.64
CA VAL A 139 12.33 -10.11 6.77
C VAL A 139 12.72 -10.47 8.20
N ARG A 140 13.14 -9.50 9.02
CA ARG A 140 13.36 -9.75 10.46
C ARG A 140 12.08 -10.08 11.23
N SER A 141 10.93 -9.75 10.66
CA SER A 141 9.61 -10.02 11.25
C SER A 141 8.91 -11.20 10.60
N ALA A 142 9.60 -11.91 9.70
CA ALA A 142 9.07 -13.05 8.97
C ALA A 142 8.61 -14.16 9.93
N CYS A 143 7.54 -14.86 9.56
CA CYS A 143 7.07 -16.05 10.27
C CYS A 143 7.56 -17.36 9.65
N ASP A 144 8.24 -17.30 8.51
CA ASP A 144 8.80 -18.42 7.76
C ASP A 144 9.96 -17.95 6.85
N ASP A 145 10.68 -18.90 6.24
CA ASP A 145 11.88 -18.63 5.44
C ASP A 145 11.64 -18.48 3.93
N ARG A 146 10.36 -18.37 3.51
CA ARG A 146 9.99 -18.29 2.09
C ARG A 146 10.76 -17.16 1.38
N PRO A 147 11.22 -17.40 0.13
CA PRO A 147 11.85 -16.36 -0.65
C PRO A 147 10.83 -15.30 -1.03
N ILE A 148 11.27 -14.05 -1.09
CA ILE A 148 10.47 -12.93 -1.59
C ILE A 148 11.22 -12.15 -2.64
N ARG A 149 10.45 -11.52 -3.53
CA ARG A 149 10.95 -10.47 -4.40
C ARG A 149 10.51 -9.12 -3.86
N PHE A 150 11.44 -8.29 -3.45
CA PHE A 150 11.16 -6.97 -2.92
C PHE A 150 11.47 -5.89 -3.95
N LEU A 151 10.44 -5.27 -4.50
CA LEU A 151 10.52 -4.20 -5.49
C LEU A 151 10.38 -2.84 -4.81
N ILE A 152 11.38 -1.99 -4.93
CA ILE A 152 11.36 -0.60 -4.46
C ILE A 152 10.89 0.28 -5.62
N TRP A 153 9.73 0.91 -5.47
CA TRP A 153 9.23 1.88 -6.43
C TRP A 153 9.75 3.29 -6.11
N SER A 154 10.55 3.85 -7.01
CA SER A 154 11.12 5.18 -6.90
C SER A 154 10.37 6.17 -7.80
N TRP A 155 9.93 7.29 -7.24
CA TRP A 155 9.20 8.32 -7.96
C TRP A 155 9.69 9.71 -7.59
N CYS A 156 9.31 10.73 -8.38
CA CYS A 156 9.79 12.12 -8.26
C CYS A 156 9.27 12.86 -6.99
N ALA A 157 9.72 12.37 -5.84
CA ALA A 157 9.35 12.80 -4.49
C ALA A 157 10.38 13.73 -3.82
N ASP A 158 11.40 14.18 -4.54
CA ASP A 158 12.44 15.08 -4.03
C ASP A 158 11.84 16.35 -3.42
N GLU A 159 12.36 16.80 -2.28
CA GLU A 159 11.87 18.00 -1.61
C GLU A 159 11.95 19.22 -2.55
N ILE A 160 10.87 20.02 -2.58
CA ILE A 160 10.88 21.34 -3.21
C ILE A 160 10.70 22.45 -2.18
N LYS A 161 11.15 23.66 -2.52
CA LYS A 161 11.03 24.82 -1.64
C LYS A 161 9.57 25.18 -1.34
N GLY A 162 9.29 25.44 -0.06
CA GLY A 162 7.98 25.85 0.44
C GLY A 162 7.14 24.63 0.86
N PRO A 163 7.00 24.35 2.17
CA PRO A 163 6.42 23.08 2.64
C PRO A 163 5.00 22.81 2.13
N LEU A 164 4.10 23.80 2.17
CA LEU A 164 2.74 23.63 1.64
C LEU A 164 2.73 23.41 0.12
N ARG A 165 3.64 24.06 -0.60
CA ARG A 165 3.81 23.87 -2.04
C ARG A 165 4.33 22.46 -2.32
N ASP A 166 5.35 22.01 -1.59
CA ASP A 166 5.88 20.65 -1.68
C ASP A 166 4.79 19.61 -1.46
N PHE A 167 4.06 19.69 -0.35
CA PHE A 167 2.97 18.76 -0.07
C PHE A 167 1.91 18.72 -1.18
N ARG A 168 1.48 19.88 -1.70
CA ARG A 168 0.45 19.97 -2.75
C ARG A 168 0.92 19.47 -4.10
N GLU A 169 2.13 19.86 -4.52
CA GLU A 169 2.70 19.36 -5.78
C GLU A 169 2.85 17.85 -5.72
N LYS A 170 3.36 17.31 -4.61
CA LYS A 170 3.58 15.87 -4.44
C LYS A 170 2.28 15.10 -4.38
N ALA A 171 1.25 15.64 -3.72
CA ALA A 171 -0.11 15.11 -3.79
C ALA A 171 -0.63 15.04 -5.24
N ALA A 172 -0.38 16.06 -6.07
CA ALA A 172 -0.79 16.06 -7.47
C ALA A 172 -0.03 15.00 -8.28
N ARG A 173 1.28 14.83 -8.05
CA ARG A 173 2.13 13.84 -8.75
C ARG A 173 1.74 12.40 -8.47
N THR A 174 1.16 12.09 -7.31
CA THR A 174 0.77 10.71 -6.97
C THR A 174 -0.24 10.09 -7.95
N GLY A 175 -1.08 10.88 -8.61
CA GLY A 175 -2.03 10.37 -9.61
C GLY A 175 -1.30 9.78 -10.82
N PRO A 176 -0.56 10.60 -11.60
CA PRO A 176 0.26 10.11 -12.70
C PRO A 176 1.24 9.00 -12.31
N VAL A 177 1.89 9.09 -11.14
CA VAL A 177 2.81 8.05 -10.67
C VAL A 177 2.08 6.75 -10.34
N GLY A 178 0.87 6.83 -9.77
CA GLY A 178 0.00 5.66 -9.59
C GLY A 178 -0.30 4.99 -10.93
N LYS A 179 -0.57 5.77 -11.98
CA LYS A 179 -0.78 5.24 -13.34
C LYS A 179 0.43 4.51 -13.90
N GLN A 180 1.62 5.10 -13.75
CA GLN A 180 2.88 4.48 -14.15
C GLN A 180 3.10 3.14 -13.43
N LEU A 181 2.87 3.10 -12.11
CA LEU A 181 3.01 1.87 -11.34
C LEU A 181 1.94 0.84 -11.76
N GLY A 182 0.69 1.24 -11.95
CA GLY A 182 -0.39 0.37 -12.43
C GLY A 182 -0.03 -0.30 -13.76
N TYR A 183 0.50 0.48 -14.71
CA TYR A 183 1.01 -0.03 -15.99
C TYR A 183 2.13 -1.06 -15.82
N VAL A 184 3.10 -0.82 -14.92
CA VAL A 184 4.17 -1.79 -14.65
C VAL A 184 3.58 -3.09 -14.08
N LEU A 185 2.64 -2.99 -13.14
CA LEU A 185 2.04 -4.15 -12.47
C LEU A 185 1.13 -4.97 -13.39
N SER A 186 0.45 -4.34 -14.36
CA SER A 186 -0.35 -5.07 -15.35
C SER A 186 0.50 -5.92 -16.29
N THR A 187 1.81 -5.66 -16.34
CA THR A 187 2.76 -6.39 -17.20
C THR A 187 3.52 -7.51 -16.49
N LEU A 188 3.26 -7.72 -15.19
CA LEU A 188 3.75 -8.90 -14.48
C LEU A 188 3.15 -10.18 -15.12
N PRO A 189 3.88 -11.32 -15.08
CA PRO A 189 3.31 -12.60 -15.49
C PRO A 189 1.98 -12.88 -14.79
N ALA A 190 1.02 -13.46 -15.52
CA ALA A 190 -0.36 -13.66 -15.04
C ALA A 190 -0.46 -14.41 -13.70
N GLU A 191 0.41 -15.41 -13.52
CA GLU A 191 0.47 -16.24 -12.30
C GLU A 191 1.21 -15.57 -11.14
N SER A 192 1.88 -14.43 -11.36
CA SER A 192 2.64 -13.75 -10.31
C SER A 192 1.69 -13.16 -9.26
N ARG A 193 1.89 -13.54 -8.00
CA ARG A 193 1.27 -12.90 -6.83
C ARG A 193 2.06 -11.65 -6.45
N PHE A 194 1.38 -10.56 -6.13
CA PHE A 194 2.04 -9.36 -5.63
C PHE A 194 1.26 -8.63 -4.54
N GLY A 195 2.00 -8.01 -3.63
CA GLY A 195 1.48 -7.18 -2.56
C GLY A 195 2.07 -5.77 -2.61
N LEU A 196 1.29 -4.77 -2.21
CA LEU A 196 1.70 -3.36 -2.17
C LEU A 196 1.92 -2.92 -0.72
N LEU A 197 3.14 -2.52 -0.37
CA LEU A 197 3.48 -1.86 0.89
C LEU A 197 3.65 -0.36 0.64
N GLY A 198 2.63 0.42 0.97
CA GLY A 198 2.63 1.86 0.74
C GLY A 198 2.85 2.66 2.01
N TYR A 199 3.75 3.64 1.99
CA TYR A 199 3.95 4.57 3.11
C TYR A 199 3.52 6.00 2.74
N SER A 200 2.65 6.63 3.53
CA SER A 200 2.23 8.04 3.32
C SER A 200 1.73 8.27 1.87
N TYR A 201 2.31 9.18 1.10
CA TYR A 201 1.98 9.33 -0.33
C TYR A 201 2.28 8.08 -1.18
N GLY A 202 3.16 7.19 -0.73
CA GLY A 202 3.34 5.89 -1.36
C GLY A 202 2.13 4.98 -1.23
N ALA A 203 1.34 5.09 -0.16
CA ALA A 203 0.03 4.42 -0.06
C ALA A 203 -0.97 5.02 -1.07
N ARG A 204 -0.94 6.33 -1.26
CA ARG A 204 -1.74 7.02 -2.28
C ARG A 204 -1.37 6.59 -3.70
N VAL A 205 -0.08 6.48 -4.01
CA VAL A 205 0.43 5.94 -5.28
C VAL A 205 0.00 4.49 -5.46
N SER A 206 0.17 3.65 -4.43
CA SER A 206 -0.22 2.23 -4.47
C SER A 206 -1.73 2.07 -4.72
N SER A 207 -2.55 2.87 -4.05
CA SER A 207 -4.00 2.89 -4.28
C SER A 207 -4.37 3.40 -5.67
N GLY A 208 -3.62 4.35 -6.23
CA GLY A 208 -3.77 4.79 -7.62
C GLY A 208 -3.38 3.70 -8.62
N ALA A 209 -2.35 2.91 -8.34
CA ALA A 209 -1.99 1.77 -9.18
C ALA A 209 -3.09 0.70 -9.19
N LEU A 210 -3.68 0.40 -8.02
CA LEU A 210 -4.82 -0.50 -7.92
C LEU A 210 -6.06 0.05 -8.63
N GLN A 211 -6.27 1.37 -8.61
CA GLN A 211 -7.36 1.99 -9.37
C GLN A 211 -7.25 1.67 -10.86
N GLU A 212 -6.06 1.77 -11.46
CA GLU A 212 -5.89 1.43 -12.88
C GLU A 212 -6.04 -0.07 -13.17
N LEU A 213 -5.66 -0.93 -12.22
CA LEU A 213 -5.85 -2.38 -12.37
C LEU A 213 -7.33 -2.77 -12.22
N GLY A 214 -8.06 -2.10 -11.33
CA GLY A 214 -9.46 -2.38 -11.04
C GLY A 214 -10.45 -1.78 -12.03
N SER A 215 -10.07 -0.68 -12.71
CA SER A 215 -10.94 -0.06 -13.73
C SER A 215 -11.13 -0.92 -14.98
N GLY A 216 -10.23 -1.89 -15.20
CA GLY A 216 -10.24 -2.73 -16.40
C GLY A 216 -9.77 -2.01 -17.67
N GLU A 217 -9.21 -0.80 -17.56
CA GLU A 217 -8.70 -0.03 -18.70
C GLU A 217 -7.34 -0.56 -19.20
N LEU A 218 -6.56 -1.18 -18.32
CA LEU A 218 -5.29 -1.80 -18.68
C LEU A 218 -5.53 -3.15 -19.35
N SER A 219 -4.83 -3.39 -20.46
CA SER A 219 -4.83 -4.70 -21.11
C SER A 219 -4.11 -5.72 -20.23
N GLY A 220 -4.66 -6.93 -20.16
CA GLY A 220 -4.12 -8.04 -19.38
C GLY A 220 -5.19 -8.83 -18.63
N PRO A 221 -4.82 -9.94 -17.97
CA PRO A 221 -5.73 -10.65 -17.11
C PRO A 221 -6.10 -9.79 -15.89
N PRO A 222 -7.32 -9.93 -15.33
CA PRO A 222 -7.67 -9.31 -14.06
C PRO A 222 -6.61 -9.63 -12.99
N ARG A 223 -6.17 -8.60 -12.28
CA ARG A 223 -5.14 -8.73 -11.23
C ARG A 223 -5.79 -8.49 -9.88
N SER A 224 -5.50 -9.38 -8.94
CA SER A 224 -5.86 -9.20 -7.54
C SER A 224 -4.59 -9.09 -6.71
N ALA A 225 -4.53 -8.08 -5.85
CA ALA A 225 -3.39 -7.78 -5.01
C ALA A 225 -3.79 -7.69 -3.54
N ARG A 226 -2.79 -7.79 -2.67
CA ARG A 226 -2.94 -7.45 -1.26
C ARG A 226 -2.21 -6.15 -0.94
N ALA A 227 -2.75 -5.34 -0.06
CA ALA A 227 -2.18 -4.05 0.26
C ALA A 227 -1.98 -3.87 1.77
N PHE A 228 -0.84 -3.29 2.13
CA PHE A 228 -0.53 -2.86 3.48
C PHE A 228 -0.14 -1.39 3.46
N TYR A 229 -0.93 -0.53 4.10
CA TYR A 229 -0.66 0.91 4.13
C TYR A 229 -0.23 1.40 5.51
N LEU A 230 0.90 2.10 5.51
CA LEU A 230 1.47 2.79 6.67
C LEU A 230 1.21 4.28 6.52
N ALA A 231 0.60 4.90 7.55
CA ALA A 231 0.32 6.35 7.60
C ALA A 231 -0.34 6.91 6.31
N ALA A 232 -1.35 6.23 5.77
CA ALA A 232 -1.87 6.48 4.42
C ALA A 232 -2.30 7.95 4.19
N ALA A 233 -1.66 8.64 3.23
CA ALA A 233 -1.86 10.07 2.99
C ALA A 233 -2.74 10.35 1.75
N PHE A 234 -3.98 9.90 1.80
CA PHE A 234 -5.04 10.23 0.85
C PHE A 234 -6.38 10.33 1.58
N ASP A 235 -7.42 10.84 0.92
CA ASP A 235 -8.71 11.06 1.59
C ASP A 235 -9.36 9.74 2.01
N ALA A 236 -9.99 9.76 3.17
CA ALA A 236 -10.66 8.62 3.77
C ALA A 236 -11.78 8.05 2.88
N ASP A 237 -12.43 8.89 2.07
CA ASP A 237 -13.55 8.45 1.23
C ASP A 237 -13.12 7.90 -0.14
N TRP A 238 -11.85 8.01 -0.53
CA TRP A 238 -11.41 7.72 -1.90
C TRP A 238 -11.60 6.27 -2.35
N LEU A 239 -11.68 5.32 -1.40
CA LEU A 239 -11.90 3.89 -1.70
C LEU A 239 -13.38 3.52 -1.88
N GLY A 240 -14.30 4.46 -1.60
CA GLY A 240 -15.72 4.27 -1.85
C GLY A 240 -16.06 4.15 -3.33
N ARG A 241 -17.15 3.44 -3.68
CA ARG A 241 -17.59 3.31 -5.08
C ARG A 241 -17.85 4.68 -5.72
N GLY A 242 -17.41 4.87 -6.95
CA GLY A 242 -17.52 6.14 -7.68
C GLY A 242 -16.68 7.28 -7.10
N ARG A 243 -15.79 7.00 -6.15
CA ARG A 243 -14.80 7.96 -5.64
C ARG A 243 -13.49 7.81 -6.39
N ARG A 244 -12.51 8.65 -6.05
CA ARG A 244 -11.30 8.83 -6.85
C ARG A 244 -10.50 7.55 -7.09
N HIS A 245 -10.40 6.68 -6.07
CA HIS A 245 -9.77 5.36 -6.17
C HIS A 245 -10.83 4.27 -5.93
N GLY A 246 -12.06 4.51 -6.40
CA GLY A 246 -13.21 3.67 -6.13
C GLY A 246 -13.12 2.28 -6.75
N ASP A 247 -12.34 2.09 -7.80
CA ASP A 247 -12.14 0.78 -8.45
C ASP A 247 -10.92 0.06 -7.88
N ALA A 248 -10.09 0.72 -7.07
CA ALA A 248 -8.93 0.11 -6.43
C ALA A 248 -9.29 -1.13 -5.60
N MET A 249 -10.46 -1.10 -4.95
CA MET A 249 -10.95 -2.24 -4.18
C MET A 249 -11.37 -3.42 -5.05
N ASP A 250 -11.64 -3.24 -6.33
CA ASP A 250 -11.99 -4.35 -7.24
C ASP A 250 -10.72 -5.13 -7.65
N ALA A 251 -9.54 -4.51 -7.58
CA ALA A 251 -8.24 -5.17 -7.69
C ALA A 251 -7.60 -5.55 -6.33
N THR A 252 -8.32 -5.42 -5.21
CA THR A 252 -7.79 -5.67 -3.85
C THR A 252 -8.49 -6.82 -3.16
N ASP A 253 -7.77 -7.91 -2.92
CA ASP A 253 -8.22 -9.06 -2.11
C ASP A 253 -8.35 -8.68 -0.62
N LYS A 254 -7.26 -8.17 -0.05
CA LYS A 254 -7.18 -7.77 1.36
C LYS A 254 -6.38 -6.48 1.51
N LEU A 255 -6.86 -5.60 2.39
CA LEU A 255 -6.20 -4.35 2.75
C LEU A 255 -6.04 -4.26 4.27
N ILE A 256 -4.79 -4.14 4.73
CA ILE A 256 -4.49 -3.75 6.11
C ILE A 256 -3.90 -2.35 6.10
N MET A 257 -4.31 -1.50 7.04
CA MET A 257 -3.67 -0.20 7.20
C MET A 257 -3.51 0.22 8.64
N THR A 258 -2.50 1.03 8.91
CA THR A 258 -2.29 1.62 10.23
C THR A 258 -3.08 2.92 10.36
N ILE A 259 -3.67 3.15 11.53
CA ILE A 259 -4.23 4.46 11.92
C ILE A 259 -3.45 5.05 13.09
N ASN A 260 -3.22 6.37 13.05
CA ASN A 260 -2.58 7.12 14.13
C ASN A 260 -3.25 8.49 14.28
N ASN A 261 -4.03 8.66 15.34
CA ASN A 261 -4.74 9.91 15.64
C ASN A 261 -3.88 10.98 16.35
N ARG A 262 -2.61 10.69 16.65
CA ARG A 262 -1.66 11.64 17.23
C ARG A 262 -0.65 12.18 16.22
N ASP A 263 -0.64 11.65 15.00
CA ASP A 263 0.21 12.09 13.90
C ASP A 263 -0.20 13.49 13.41
N PRO A 264 0.65 14.53 13.59
CA PRO A 264 0.31 15.89 13.16
C PRO A 264 0.16 16.02 11.64
N ALA A 265 0.95 15.29 10.85
CA ALA A 265 0.88 15.37 9.40
C ALA A 265 -0.47 14.85 8.88
N MET A 266 -1.02 13.83 9.53
CA MET A 266 -2.34 13.29 9.20
C MET A 266 -3.47 14.15 9.77
N LYS A 267 -3.29 14.75 10.96
CA LYS A 267 -4.27 15.65 11.56
C LYS A 267 -4.52 16.91 10.73
N TYR A 268 -3.46 17.49 10.16
CA TYR A 268 -3.55 18.72 9.36
C TYR A 268 -3.65 18.46 7.86
N PHE A 269 -4.08 17.26 7.46
CA PHE A 269 -4.22 16.87 6.06
C PHE A 269 -5.23 17.74 5.30
N GLU A 270 -6.22 18.29 6.01
CA GLU A 270 -7.22 19.26 5.51
C GLU A 270 -6.58 20.43 4.74
N LEU A 271 -5.37 20.85 5.11
CA LEU A 271 -4.66 21.97 4.48
C LEU A 271 -4.27 21.70 3.01
N LEU A 272 -4.34 20.44 2.56
CA LEU A 272 -4.22 20.08 1.15
C LEU A 272 -5.44 20.55 0.35
N GLY A 273 -6.63 20.53 0.96
CA GLY A 273 -7.86 21.03 0.38
C GLY A 273 -7.82 22.55 0.25
N ARG A 274 -8.24 23.07 -0.91
CA ARG A 274 -8.55 24.51 -1.05
C ARG A 274 -10.03 24.79 -0.85
N ASN A 275 -10.88 23.85 -1.29
CA ASN A 275 -12.32 24.03 -1.42
C ASN A 275 -13.13 22.89 -0.77
N TYR A 276 -12.48 22.02 -0.01
CA TYR A 276 -13.12 20.93 0.74
C TYR A 276 -12.19 20.49 1.88
N ASP A 277 -12.74 19.71 2.81
CA ASP A 277 -12.09 19.32 4.07
C ASP A 277 -11.75 17.80 4.06
N PRO A 278 -10.62 17.40 3.45
CA PRO A 278 -10.25 15.99 3.37
C PRO A 278 -9.78 15.47 4.73
N GLN A 279 -10.19 14.25 5.07
CA GLN A 279 -9.67 13.55 6.24
C GLN A 279 -8.63 12.51 5.80
N ALA A 280 -7.43 12.52 6.41
CA ALA A 280 -6.42 11.53 6.05
C ALA A 280 -6.89 10.10 6.38
N MET A 281 -6.73 9.20 5.42
CA MET A 281 -6.96 7.76 5.55
C MET A 281 -6.16 7.17 6.73
N GLY A 282 -4.89 7.58 6.91
CA GLY A 282 -4.03 7.17 8.02
C GLY A 282 -4.42 7.77 9.39
N TYR A 283 -5.36 8.72 9.42
CA TYR A 283 -5.92 9.27 10.65
C TYR A 283 -7.25 8.60 11.00
N ALA A 284 -8.15 8.49 10.02
CA ALA A 284 -9.55 8.09 10.22
C ALA A 284 -9.85 6.63 9.90
N GLY A 285 -9.05 6.00 9.03
CA GLY A 285 -9.47 4.83 8.27
C GLY A 285 -10.41 5.19 7.10
N PRO A 286 -10.82 4.20 6.28
CA PRO A 286 -11.65 4.46 5.12
C PRO A 286 -13.09 4.73 5.52
N THR A 287 -13.69 5.70 4.84
CA THR A 287 -15.11 6.00 4.87
C THR A 287 -15.75 5.59 3.55
N CYS A 288 -17.08 5.55 3.49
CA CYS A 288 -17.85 5.26 2.26
C CYS A 288 -17.59 3.88 1.62
N LEU A 289 -17.10 2.90 2.39
CA LEU A 289 -17.05 1.50 1.94
C LEU A 289 -18.42 0.84 2.11
N ASP A 290 -18.84 0.09 1.09
CA ASP A 290 -19.94 -0.85 1.24
C ASP A 290 -19.53 -2.04 2.13
N ARG A 291 -20.52 -2.84 2.55
CA ARG A 291 -20.31 -3.96 3.47
C ARG A 291 -19.31 -4.98 2.94
N GLU A 292 -19.34 -5.27 1.64
CA GLU A 292 -18.49 -6.28 1.00
C GLU A 292 -17.02 -5.82 0.99
N ARG A 293 -16.76 -4.56 0.62
CA ARG A 293 -15.41 -3.98 0.64
C ARG A 293 -14.90 -3.78 2.06
N ALA A 294 -15.77 -3.38 2.99
CA ALA A 294 -15.41 -3.21 4.40
C ALA A 294 -14.92 -4.53 5.04
N GLN A 295 -15.46 -5.68 4.64
CA GLN A 295 -15.02 -6.99 5.14
C GLN A 295 -13.58 -7.34 4.74
N ARG A 296 -13.04 -6.72 3.69
CA ARG A 296 -11.67 -6.91 3.19
C ARG A 296 -10.65 -5.97 3.85
N VAL A 297 -11.10 -5.00 4.64
CA VAL A 297 -10.24 -4.02 5.30
C VAL A 297 -10.02 -4.35 6.77
N ARG A 298 -8.79 -4.21 7.26
CA ARG A 298 -8.45 -4.24 8.69
C ARG A 298 -7.62 -3.02 9.07
N LEU A 299 -7.90 -2.46 10.24
CA LEU A 299 -7.17 -1.33 10.80
C LEU A 299 -6.29 -1.78 11.96
N ILE A 300 -5.07 -1.27 12.01
CA ILE A 300 -4.15 -1.44 13.14
C ILE A 300 -3.95 -0.06 13.76
N ASN A 301 -4.43 0.14 14.99
CA ASN A 301 -4.16 1.38 15.71
C ASN A 301 -2.73 1.36 16.26
N VAL A 302 -1.91 2.30 15.79
CA VAL A 302 -0.50 2.46 16.21
C VAL A 302 -0.26 3.76 16.99
N THR A 303 -1.33 4.45 17.41
CA THR A 303 -1.25 5.73 18.14
C THR A 303 -0.34 5.65 19.38
N SER A 304 -0.42 4.57 20.16
CA SER A 304 0.36 4.45 21.40
C SER A 304 1.84 4.16 21.15
N SER A 305 2.16 3.41 20.10
CA SER A 305 3.54 3.00 19.78
C SER A 305 4.28 4.03 18.93
N VAL A 306 3.60 4.68 17.99
CA VAL A 306 4.18 5.70 17.09
C VAL A 306 4.06 7.11 17.67
N GLY A 307 3.03 7.37 18.47
CA GLY A 307 2.83 8.68 19.09
C GLY A 307 2.63 9.79 18.05
N ARG A 308 3.39 10.88 18.18
CA ARG A 308 3.27 12.08 17.33
C ARG A 308 4.17 12.04 16.09
N SER A 309 4.79 10.90 15.79
CA SER A 309 5.71 10.77 14.66
C SER A 309 4.98 10.54 13.33
N HIS A 310 5.54 11.13 12.26
CA HIS A 310 5.26 10.78 10.86
C HIS A 310 6.55 10.27 10.18
N ASP A 311 7.41 9.57 10.92
CA ASP A 311 8.60 8.93 10.38
C ASP A 311 8.30 7.46 10.03
N LEU A 312 8.66 7.05 8.81
CA LEU A 312 8.58 5.67 8.35
C LEU A 312 9.23 4.70 9.34
N CYS A 313 10.39 5.06 9.92
CA CYS A 313 11.14 4.20 10.82
C CYS A 313 10.32 3.83 12.06
N ASP A 314 9.47 4.74 12.56
CA ASP A 314 8.61 4.50 13.72
C ASP A 314 7.42 3.59 13.37
N TYR A 315 6.79 3.80 12.21
CA TYR A 315 5.69 2.95 11.74
C TYR A 315 6.13 1.50 11.51
N VAL A 316 7.27 1.27 10.86
CA VAL A 316 7.81 -0.11 10.69
C VAL A 316 8.40 -0.67 11.99
N SER A 317 8.56 0.17 13.02
CA SER A 317 8.96 -0.26 14.36
C SER A 317 7.81 -0.59 15.29
N ALA A 318 6.60 -0.18 14.95
CA ALA A 318 5.43 -0.46 15.76
C ALA A 318 5.27 -1.99 15.95
N PRO A 319 5.06 -2.45 17.21
CA PRO A 319 4.98 -3.87 17.51
C PRO A 319 3.96 -4.61 16.64
N GLY A 320 4.38 -5.73 16.06
CA GLY A 320 3.53 -6.61 15.25
C GLY A 320 3.17 -6.09 13.85
N VAL A 321 3.44 -4.82 13.50
CA VAL A 321 3.09 -4.24 12.18
C VAL A 321 3.78 -5.00 11.06
N MET A 322 5.10 -5.13 11.10
CA MET A 322 5.85 -5.79 10.02
C MET A 322 5.62 -7.30 9.96
N ARG A 323 5.25 -7.94 11.08
CA ARG A 323 4.82 -9.35 11.06
C ARG A 323 3.48 -9.52 10.33
N LYS A 324 2.52 -8.63 10.56
CA LYS A 324 1.25 -8.63 9.82
C LYS A 324 1.46 -8.27 8.35
N ALA A 325 2.36 -7.34 8.05
CA ALA A 325 2.75 -7.02 6.68
C ALA A 325 3.37 -8.22 5.97
N TRP A 326 4.29 -8.94 6.63
CA TRP A 326 4.84 -10.19 6.12
C TRP A 326 3.76 -11.19 5.78
N SER A 327 2.93 -11.55 6.76
CA SER A 327 1.90 -12.58 6.60
C SER A 327 0.92 -12.23 5.47
N LEU A 328 0.49 -10.97 5.39
CA LEU A 328 -0.42 -10.51 4.34
C LEU A 328 0.22 -10.52 2.95
N LEU A 329 1.37 -9.86 2.80
CA LEU A 329 1.96 -9.54 1.49
C LEU A 329 2.70 -10.73 0.87
N THR A 330 3.08 -11.71 1.69
CA THR A 330 3.65 -12.97 1.22
C THR A 330 2.63 -14.09 1.05
N TYR A 331 1.35 -13.82 1.32
CA TYR A 331 0.25 -14.79 1.26
C TYR A 331 0.36 -15.95 2.27
N ALA A 332 1.21 -15.83 3.29
CA ALA A 332 1.41 -16.87 4.29
C ALA A 332 0.15 -17.23 5.09
N ASP A 333 -0.76 -16.26 5.30
CA ASP A 333 -2.06 -16.51 5.96
C ASP A 333 -2.99 -17.38 5.11
N GLN A 334 -2.91 -17.29 3.78
CA GLN A 334 -3.71 -18.10 2.88
C GLN A 334 -3.14 -19.51 2.75
N ASP A 335 -1.83 -19.62 2.55
CA ASP A 335 -1.19 -20.93 2.38
C ASP A 335 -1.38 -21.77 3.68
N ALA A 336 -1.31 -21.15 4.85
CA ALA A 336 -1.61 -21.83 6.12
C ALA A 336 -3.06 -22.33 6.20
N ALA A 337 -4.02 -21.51 5.78
CA ALA A 337 -5.44 -21.89 5.77
C ALA A 337 -5.73 -23.01 4.74
N GLU A 338 -5.08 -22.99 3.58
CA GLU A 338 -5.21 -24.03 2.55
C GLU A 338 -4.68 -25.39 3.05
N VAL A 339 -3.56 -25.39 3.79
CA VAL A 339 -3.01 -26.59 4.42
C VAL A 339 -3.98 -27.16 5.47
N GLU A 340 -4.55 -26.34 6.34
CA GLU A 340 -5.53 -26.78 7.35
C GLU A 340 -6.80 -27.38 6.73
N VAL A 341 -7.27 -26.80 5.62
CA VAL A 341 -8.44 -27.33 4.87
C VAL A 341 -8.10 -28.65 4.18
N ALA A 342 -6.91 -28.77 3.59
CA ALA A 342 -6.47 -30.02 2.96
C ALA A 342 -6.33 -31.17 3.98
N ASP A 343 -5.76 -30.87 5.16
CA ASP A 343 -5.58 -31.85 6.24
C ASP A 343 -6.92 -32.31 6.82
N SER A 344 -7.86 -31.39 7.02
CA SER A 344 -9.22 -31.75 7.50
C SER A 344 -9.99 -32.60 6.49
N GLY A 345 -9.91 -32.28 5.19
CA GLY A 345 -10.51 -33.09 4.12
C GLY A 345 -9.88 -34.49 3.98
N ALA A 346 -8.56 -34.59 4.09
CA ALA A 346 -7.86 -35.87 4.08
C ALA A 346 -8.21 -36.74 5.29
N ASN A 347 -8.41 -36.13 6.46
CA ASN A 347 -8.81 -36.84 7.67
C ASN A 347 -10.27 -37.35 7.58
N GLU A 348 -11.18 -36.54 7.04
CA GLU A 348 -12.57 -36.96 6.80
C GLU A 348 -12.65 -38.12 5.78
N GLN A 349 -11.84 -38.08 4.72
CA GLN A 349 -11.78 -39.16 3.72
C GLN A 349 -11.20 -40.45 4.32
N ARG A 350 -10.17 -40.37 5.18
CA ARG A 350 -9.65 -41.54 5.91
C ARG A 350 -10.70 -42.15 6.84
N GLN A 351 -11.47 -41.32 7.54
CA GLN A 351 -12.56 -41.79 8.40
C GLN A 351 -13.67 -42.49 7.60
N ARG A 352 -14.07 -41.94 6.45
CA ARG A 352 -15.06 -42.58 5.55
C ARG A 352 -14.57 -43.93 5.01
N THR A 353 -13.28 -44.01 4.65
CA THR A 353 -12.68 -45.25 4.13
C THR A 353 -12.57 -46.31 5.23
N ALA A 354 -12.23 -45.92 6.47
CA ALA A 354 -12.19 -46.82 7.63
C ALA A 354 -13.58 -47.34 8.02
N ILE A 355 -14.62 -46.49 7.97
CA ILE A 355 -16.00 -46.89 8.21
C ILE A 355 -16.46 -47.88 7.13
N ALA A 356 -16.21 -47.59 5.84
CA ALA A 356 -16.54 -48.50 4.74
C ALA A 356 -15.81 -49.87 4.85
N ALA A 357 -14.55 -49.89 5.30
CA ALA A 357 -13.80 -51.12 5.54
C ALA A 357 -14.32 -51.92 6.74
N SER A 358 -14.87 -51.24 7.76
CA SER A 358 -15.47 -51.88 8.94
C SER A 358 -16.91 -52.37 8.74
N GLY A 359 -17.66 -51.77 7.80
CA GLY A 359 -19.05 -52.14 7.48
C GLY A 359 -19.22 -53.45 6.70
N GLY A 360 -18.14 -54.03 6.16
CA GLY A 360 -18.18 -55.25 5.34
C GLY A 360 -18.25 -56.58 6.11
N ARG A 361 -18.37 -56.59 7.45
CA ARG A 361 -18.32 -57.83 8.27
C ARG A 361 -19.63 -58.24 8.97
N TYR A 362 -20.76 -57.61 8.68
CA TYR A 362 -22.06 -57.98 9.26
C TYR A 362 -23.12 -58.30 8.20
N SER A 363 -22.87 -59.27 7.31
CA SER A 363 -23.96 -59.99 6.63
C SER A 363 -23.52 -61.40 6.22
N ARG A 364 -23.62 -62.35 7.15
CA ARG A 364 -23.74 -63.79 6.89
C ARG A 364 -23.87 -64.50 8.24
N PHE A 365 -25.09 -64.59 8.76
CA PHE A 365 -25.54 -65.68 9.63
C PHE A 365 -27.05 -65.49 9.88
N ALA A 366 -27.84 -65.88 8.90
CA ALA A 366 -29.26 -66.18 9.08
C ALA A 366 -29.67 -67.14 7.94
N GLY A 367 -29.81 -68.42 8.26
CA GLY A 367 -30.26 -69.44 7.31
C GLY A 367 -29.89 -70.85 7.74
N GLY A 368 -30.69 -71.45 8.61
CA GLY A 368 -30.53 -72.84 9.01
C GLY A 368 -31.62 -73.28 9.98
N GLY A 369 -32.79 -73.61 9.44
CA GLY A 369 -33.92 -74.14 10.21
C GLY A 369 -34.94 -74.82 9.30
N ARG A 370 -34.71 -76.09 9.00
CA ARG A 370 -35.69 -77.19 9.00
C ARG A 370 -34.97 -78.52 8.76
#